data_AF-A0A9D4QYX8-F1
#
_entry.id   AF-A0A9D4QYX8-F1
#
_cell.length_a   1.000
_cell.length_b   1.000
_cell.length_c   1.000
_cell.angle_alpha   90.00
_cell.angle_beta   90.00
_cell.angle_gamma   90.00
#
_symmetry.space_group_name_H-M   'P 1'
#
loop_
_entity.id
_entity.type
_entity.pdbx_description
1 polymer ?
#
loop_
_entity_poly.entity_id
_entity_poly.type
_entity_poly.pdbx_seq_one_letter_code
_entity_poly.pdbx_strand_id
1 'polypeptide(L)' 'MSSSVKKEMWSNVETTFNANSTGPHRKGSDLEKKWENLTSTQRGIYQDHQRMLTLTGMKL' A
#
# COMPACT_ATOMS: atom_id res chain seq x y z
N MET A 1 -11.14 -12.15 2.87
CA MET A 1 -11.68 -11.59 1.61
C MET A 1 -11.50 -12.64 0.52
N SER A 2 -12.53 -12.94 -0.29
CA SER A 2 -12.39 -13.90 -1.37
C SER A 2 -11.49 -13.34 -2.49
N SER A 3 -10.85 -14.23 -3.25
CA SER A 3 -9.97 -13.85 -4.37
C SER A 3 -10.73 -13.08 -5.46
N SER A 4 -12.01 -13.39 -5.67
CA SER A 4 -12.87 -12.69 -6.63
C SER A 4 -13.14 -11.24 -6.23
N VAL A 5 -13.48 -10.98 -4.96
CA VAL A 5 -13.71 -9.62 -4.45
C VAL A 5 -12.41 -8.79 -4.50
N LYS A 6 -11.26 -9.39 -4.18
CA LYS A 6 -9.96 -8.71 -4.28
C LYS A 6 -9.65 -8.28 -5.72
N LYS A 7 -9.88 -9.16 -6.69
CA LYS A 7 -9.68 -8.86 -8.12
C LYS A 7 -10.57 -7.72 -8.60
N GLU A 8 -11.84 -7.75 -8.23
CA GLU A 8 -12.80 -6.70 -8.60
C GLU A 8 -12.39 -5.33 -8.03
N MET A 9 -11.96 -5.27 -6.77
CA MET A 9 -11.47 -4.03 -6.15
C MET A 9 -10.28 -3.44 -6.92
N TRP A 10 -9.27 -4.25 -7.24
CA TRP A 10 -8.11 -3.76 -7.99
C TRP A 10 -8.43 -3.37 -9.43
N SER A 11 -9.44 -4.00 -10.05
CA SER A 11 -9.96 -3.59 -11.36
C SER A 11 -10.61 -2.18 -11.30
N ASN A 12 -11.35 -1.89 -10.23
CA ASN A 12 -11.95 -0.56 -10.04
C ASN A 12 -10.89 0.51 -9.77
N VAL A 13 -9.86 0.18 -8.99
CA VAL A 13 -8.71 1.06 -8.76
C VAL A 13 -7.94 1.31 -10.04
N GLU A 14 -7.69 0.28 -10.85
CA GLU A 14 -7.08 0.41 -12.17
C GLU A 14 -7.85 1.37 -13.07
N THR A 15 -9.17 1.16 -13.17
CA THR A 15 -10.05 2.00 -14.01
C THR A 15 -9.99 3.46 -13.56
N THR A 16 -10.10 3.71 -12.26
CA THR A 16 -10.08 5.06 -11.69
C THR A 16 -8.71 5.72 -11.82
N PHE A 17 -7.62 4.97 -11.57
CA PHE A 17 -6.26 5.47 -11.69
C PHE A 17 -5.95 5.88 -13.13
N ASN A 18 -6.28 5.01 -14.09
CA ASN A 18 -6.02 5.25 -15.50
C ASN A 18 -6.89 6.37 -16.09
N ALA A 19 -8.13 6.55 -15.59
CA ALA A 19 -8.97 7.67 -16.01
C ALA A 19 -8.46 9.04 -15.53
N ASN A 20 -7.75 9.07 -14.39
CA ASN A 20 -7.30 10.31 -13.75
C ASN A 20 -5.79 10.56 -13.90
N SER A 21 -5.05 9.67 -14.54
CA SER A 21 -3.60 9.76 -14.72
C SER A 21 -3.29 10.19 -16.16
N THR A 22 -2.41 11.19 -16.33
CA THR A 22 -1.83 11.54 -17.63
C THR A 22 -0.63 10.64 -18.00
N GLY A 23 -0.22 9.75 -17.09
CA GLY A 23 0.87 8.81 -17.27
C GLY A 23 0.44 7.47 -17.90
N PRO A 24 1.40 6.54 -18.06
CA PRO A 24 1.13 5.22 -18.64
C PRO A 24 0.06 4.44 -17.88
N HIS A 25 -0.79 3.74 -18.61
CA HIS A 25 -1.76 2.81 -18.04
C HIS A 25 -1.06 1.78 -17.15
N ARG A 26 -1.62 1.56 -15.95
CA ARG A 26 -1.17 0.55 -14.99
C ARG A 26 -2.23 -0.53 -14.87
N LYS A 27 -1.79 -1.80 -14.80
CA LYS A 27 -2.67 -2.91 -14.47
C LYS A 27 -2.96 -2.93 -12.97
N GLY A 28 -4.14 -3.40 -12.57
CA GLY A 28 -4.55 -3.52 -11.17
C GLY A 28 -3.56 -4.34 -10.35
N SER A 29 -2.98 -5.40 -10.92
CA SER A 29 -1.94 -6.22 -10.28
C SER A 29 -0.63 -5.46 -10.00
N ASP A 30 -0.29 -4.47 -10.82
CA ASP A 30 0.92 -3.65 -10.61
C ASP A 30 0.69 -2.61 -9.51
N LEU A 31 -0.52 -2.03 -9.50
CA LEU A 31 -0.96 -1.14 -8.43
C LEU A 31 -1.05 -1.88 -7.09
N GLU A 32 -1.54 -3.12 -7.10
CA GLU A 32 -1.58 -4.02 -5.95
C GLU A 32 -0.19 -4.26 -5.37
N LYS A 33 0.77 -4.72 -6.18
CA LYS A 33 2.15 -4.94 -5.73
C LYS A 33 2.79 -3.66 -5.18
N LYS A 34 2.56 -2.53 -5.84
CA LYS A 34 3.09 -1.24 -5.39
C LYS A 34 2.50 -0.84 -4.03
N TRP A 35 1.20 -1.05 -3.83
CA TRP A 35 0.53 -0.80 -2.57
C TRP A 35 1.03 -1.70 -1.44
N GLU A 36 1.22 -2.99 -1.71
CA GLU A 36 1.78 -3.95 -0.75
C GLU A 36 3.21 -3.55 -0.32
N ASN A 37 4.05 -3.12 -1.26
CA ASN A 37 5.39 -2.61 -0.96
C ASN A 37 5.35 -1.36 -0.06
N LEU A 38 4.53 -0.36 -0.39
CA LEU A 38 4.39 0.86 0.41
C LEU A 38 3.90 0.55 1.82
N THR A 39 2.92 -0.34 1.95
CA THR A 39 2.38 -0.78 3.24
C THR A 39 3.45 -1.49 4.08
N SER A 40 4.28 -2.32 3.44
CA SER A 40 5.39 -2.99 4.11
C SER A 40 6.44 -1.98 4.61
N THR A 41 6.85 -1.03 3.77
CA THR A 41 7.79 0.03 4.14
C THR A 41 7.26 0.86 5.31
N GLN A 42 6.00 1.30 5.26
CA GLN A 42 5.42 2.10 6.33
C GLN A 42 5.30 1.32 7.64
N ARG A 43 4.99 0.02 7.57
CA ARG A 43 5.02 -0.86 8.74
C ARG A 43 6.43 -0.95 9.35
N GLY A 44 7.46 -1.09 8.52
CA GLY A 44 8.86 -1.10 8.97
C GLY A 44 9.22 0.19 9.71
N ILE A 45 8.92 1.35 9.11
CA ILE A 45 9.16 2.67 9.72
C ILE A 45 8.46 2.78 11.08
N TYR A 46 7.20 2.35 11.17
CA TYR A 46 6.45 2.38 12.42
C TYR A 46 7.10 1.48 13.49
N GLN A 47 7.50 0.27 13.12
CA GLN A 47 8.17 -0.66 14.03
C GLN A 47 9.51 -0.11 14.52
N ASP A 48 10.31 0.49 13.64
CA ASP A 48 11.59 1.09 14.02
C ASP A 48 11.40 2.30 14.94
N HIS A 49 10.37 3.11 14.69
CA HIS A 49 10.00 4.19 15.60
C HIS A 49 9.60 3.66 16.99
N GLN A 50 8.75 2.63 17.07
CA GLN A 50 8.39 1.99 18.34
C GLN A 50 9.61 1.44 19.09
N ARG A 51 10.56 0.83 18.38
CA ARG A 51 11.82 0.36 18.96
C ARG A 51 12.64 1.50 19.53
N MET A 52 12.78 2.61 18.79
CA MET A 52 13.50 3.79 19.24
C MET A 52 12.91 4.38 20.52
N LEU A 53 11.59 4.55 20.58
CA LEU A 53 10.88 5.02 21.76
C LEU A 53 11.10 4.12 22.98
N THR A 54 11.04 2.81 22.76
CA THR A 54 11.32 1.82 23.81
C THR A 54 12.76 1.94 24.32
N LEU A 55 13.74 2.10 23.43
CA LEU A 55 15.16 2.24 23.78
C LEU A 55 15.47 3.56 24.51
N THR A 56 14.77 4.65 24.17
CA THR A 56 15.00 5.97 24.79
C THR A 56 14.12 6.22 26.01
N GLY A 57 13.24 5.28 26.37
CA GLY A 57 12.28 5.44 27.47
C GLY A 57 11.20 6.50 27.21
N MET A 58 11.07 6.97 25.96
CA MET A 58 10.04 7.92 25.55
C MET A 58 8.75 7.16 25.18
N LYS A 59 7.59 7.69 25.55
CA LYS A 59 6.28 7.14 25.15
C LYS A 59 5.60 8.10 24.16
N LEU A 60 4.85 7.55 23.19
CA LEU A 60 3.93 8.32 22.34
C LEU A 60 2.71 8.77 23.13
#